data_AF-A0A0G4PNB8-F1
#
_entry.id   AF-A0A0G4PNB8-F1
#
_cell.length_a   1.000
_cell.length_b   1.000
_cell.length_c   1.000
_cell.angle_alpha   90.00
_cell.angle_beta   90.00
_cell.angle_gamma   90.00
#
_symmetry.space_group_name_H-M   'P 1'
#
loop_
_entity.id
_entity.type
_entity.pdbx_description
1 polymer ?
#
loop_
_entity_poly.entity_id
_entity_poly.type
_entity_poly.pdbx_seq_one_letter_code
_entity_poly.pdbx_strand_id
1 'polypeptide(L)'
;MHRLLGLPTEVILWVFESFDSVRDALHLSQCCKVLNGLFNHPRYQAKILESIVIGDQLPLPKTPDASWLEAHFGAGSLWKPTESELPARLTDANTRKFLTTVGFPLVQCTDIQWDPSGLKKSVDAGVELYAYDADEIFGRRWADDDSPPVNFCYNFGCVGGDAVVMVDAEDRSYHSLRPRRLW
;
A
#
# COMPACT_ATOMS: atom_id res chain seq x y z
N MET A 1 18.78 21.27 34.88
CA MET A 1 17.75 21.02 33.84
C MET A 1 18.12 19.73 33.11
N HIS A 2 17.50 18.61 33.48
CA HIS A 2 17.71 17.34 32.79
C HIS A 2 16.89 17.35 31.50
N ARG A 3 17.57 17.24 30.35
CA ARG A 3 16.94 17.18 29.03
C ARG A 3 16.59 15.72 28.73
N LEU A 4 15.47 15.49 28.05
CA LEU A 4 15.02 14.16 27.58
C LEU A 4 16.16 13.36 26.91
N LEU A 5 17.02 14.04 26.14
CA LEU A 5 18.16 13.44 25.44
C LEU A 5 19.33 13.02 26.35
N GLY A 6 19.29 13.39 27.63
CA GLY A 6 20.27 12.96 28.63
C GLY A 6 19.86 11.69 29.38
N LEU A 7 18.71 11.10 29.05
CA LEU A 7 18.23 9.85 29.63
C LEU A 7 18.85 8.65 28.90
N PRO A 8 18.97 7.49 29.56
CA PRO A 8 19.28 6.23 28.90
C PRO A 8 18.29 5.92 27.78
N THR A 9 18.76 5.25 26.72
CA THR A 9 17.94 4.90 25.56
C THR A 9 16.70 4.10 25.97
N GLU A 10 16.82 3.21 26.95
CA GLU A 10 15.72 2.40 27.48
C GLU A 10 14.58 3.26 28.03
N VAL A 11 14.91 4.36 28.73
CA VAL A 11 13.90 5.27 29.29
C VAL A 11 13.23 6.08 28.18
N ILE A 12 13.99 6.49 27.17
CA ILE A 12 13.44 7.18 25.99
C ILE A 12 12.49 6.26 25.22
N LEU A 13 12.82 4.97 25.11
CA LEU A 13 11.94 3.98 24.49
C LEU A 13 10.64 3.81 25.28
N TRP A 14 10.69 3.77 26.61
CA TRP A 14 9.46 3.77 27.42
C TRP A 14 8.58 5.00 27.21
N VAL A 15 9.18 6.18 27.00
CA VAL A 15 8.41 7.38 26.65
C VAL A 15 7.70 7.18 25.31
N PHE A 16 8.37 6.65 24.29
CA PHE A 16 7.74 6.32 23.01
C PHE A 16 6.64 5.26 23.16
N GLU A 17 6.90 4.21 23.94
CA GLU A 17 5.95 3.11 24.14
C GLU A 17 4.71 3.54 24.95
N SER A 18 4.81 4.65 25.71
CA SER A 18 3.71 5.20 26.51
C SER A 18 2.73 6.10 25.74
N PHE A 19 2.96 6.37 24.45
CA PHE A 19 2.00 7.14 23.67
C PHE A 19 0.77 6.30 23.31
N ASP A 20 -0.40 6.94 23.30
CA ASP A 20 -1.64 6.34 22.79
C ASP A 20 -1.86 6.61 21.29
N SER A 21 -0.93 7.33 20.65
CA SER A 21 -1.07 7.88 19.30
C SER A 21 0.23 7.80 18.51
N VAL A 22 0.15 7.18 17.31
CA VAL A 22 1.30 7.08 16.40
C VAL A 22 1.73 8.47 15.95
N ARG A 23 0.77 9.39 15.82
CA ARG A 23 1.03 10.78 15.44
C ARG A 23 1.88 11.51 16.48
N ASP A 24 1.63 11.29 17.76
CA ASP A 24 2.38 11.97 18.83
C ASP A 24 3.79 11.40 18.98
N ALA A 25 3.93 10.08 18.85
CA ALA A 25 5.23 9.43 18.74
C ALA A 25 6.02 9.96 17.53
N LEU A 26 5.38 10.11 16.37
CA LEU A 26 6.00 10.67 15.17
C LEU A 26 6.44 12.13 15.40
N HIS A 27 5.60 12.98 15.99
CA HIS A 27 5.97 14.37 16.31
C HIS A 27 7.17 14.45 17.26
N LEU A 28 7.23 13.61 18.31
CA LEU A 28 8.39 13.54 19.20
C LEU A 28 9.65 13.13 18.45
N SER A 29 9.54 12.14 17.55
CA SER A 29 10.67 11.67 16.74
C SER A 29 11.26 12.79 15.87
N GLN A 30 10.42 13.71 15.40
CA GLN A 30 10.83 14.84 14.55
C GLN A 30 11.53 15.97 15.32
N CYS A 31 11.48 15.98 16.66
CA CYS A 31 12.13 17.02 17.45
C CYS A 31 13.66 17.02 17.33
N CYS A 32 14.30 15.86 17.12
CA CYS A 32 15.75 15.79 16.90
C CYS A 32 16.21 14.49 16.21
N LYS A 33 17.45 14.50 15.70
CA LYS A 33 18.06 13.34 15.01
C LYS A 33 18.16 12.08 15.86
N VAL A 34 18.38 12.21 17.17
CA VAL A 34 18.52 11.07 18.09
C VAL A 34 17.18 10.35 18.23
N LEU A 35 16.11 11.11 18.50
CA LEU A 35 14.75 10.57 18.64
C LEU A 35 14.25 9.99 17.31
N ASN A 36 14.54 10.67 16.19
CA ASN A 36 14.25 10.17 14.85
C ASN A 36 14.95 8.83 14.58
N GLY A 37 16.22 8.72 14.97
CA GLY A 37 17.01 7.50 14.83
C GLY A 37 16.45 6.34 15.65
N LEU A 38 16.01 6.61 16.89
CA LEU A 38 15.38 5.60 17.74
C LEU A 38 14.03 5.14 17.20
N PHE A 39 13.17 6.08 16.80
CA PHE A 39 11.84 5.78 16.27
C PHE A 39 11.88 4.97 14.97
N ASN A 40 12.85 5.26 14.08
CA ASN A 40 12.99 4.55 12.79
C ASN A 40 13.92 3.33 12.85
N HIS A 41 14.53 3.03 14.00
CA HIS A 41 15.34 1.83 14.12
C HIS A 41 14.42 0.59 14.07
N PRO A 42 14.58 -0.36 13.13
CA PRO A 42 13.59 -1.42 12.90
C PRO A 42 13.19 -2.21 14.16
N ARG A 43 14.17 -2.49 15.03
CA ARG A 43 13.94 -3.20 16.31
C ARG A 43 13.04 -2.43 17.29
N TYR A 44 13.12 -1.11 17.31
CA TYR A 44 12.36 -0.25 18.23
C TYR A 44 11.06 0.21 17.61
N GLN A 45 11.07 0.51 16.30
CA GLN A 45 9.89 0.92 15.56
C GLN A 45 8.75 -0.10 15.69
N ALA A 46 9.04 -1.40 15.53
CA ALA A 46 8.02 -2.44 15.70
C ALA A 46 7.41 -2.39 17.11
N LYS A 47 8.24 -2.33 18.16
CA LYS A 47 7.76 -2.27 19.55
C LYS A 47 6.94 -1.02 19.86
N ILE A 48 7.41 0.14 19.40
CA ILE A 48 6.73 1.43 19.59
C ILE A 48 5.37 1.40 18.88
N LEU A 49 5.33 0.90 17.64
CA LEU A 49 4.07 0.79 16.92
C LEU A 49 3.15 -0.25 17.55
N GLU A 50 3.66 -1.40 17.98
CA GLU A 50 2.87 -2.42 18.68
C GLU A 50 2.28 -1.89 19.99
N SER A 51 3.03 -1.14 20.79
CA SER A 51 2.50 -0.58 22.05
C SER A 51 1.40 0.45 21.82
N ILE A 52 1.50 1.23 20.74
CA ILE A 52 0.55 2.27 20.38
C ILE A 52 -0.69 1.70 19.65
N VAL A 53 -0.48 0.77 18.72
CA VAL A 53 -1.50 0.24 17.79
C VAL A 53 -2.18 -1.01 18.36
N ILE A 54 -1.45 -1.85 19.11
CA ILE A 54 -1.92 -3.12 19.68
C ILE A 54 -2.25 -2.97 21.19
N GLY A 55 -2.24 -1.76 21.73
CA GLY A 55 -2.86 -1.50 23.03
C GLY A 55 -4.37 -1.76 22.98
N ASP A 56 -4.82 -3.00 23.22
CA ASP A 56 -6.17 -3.54 23.47
C ASP A 56 -7.40 -2.99 22.66
N GLN A 57 -7.24 -2.10 21.68
CA GLN A 57 -8.33 -1.24 21.18
C GLN A 57 -8.52 -1.24 19.65
N LEU A 58 -7.65 -1.86 18.86
CA LEU A 58 -7.85 -1.97 17.41
C LEU A 58 -8.28 -3.41 17.05
N PRO A 59 -9.59 -3.74 17.09
CA PRO A 59 -10.10 -4.96 16.50
C PRO A 59 -10.01 -4.82 14.97
N LEU A 60 -8.80 -4.98 14.43
CA LEU A 60 -8.62 -5.14 13.00
C LEU A 60 -9.26 -6.49 12.63
N PRO A 61 -10.26 -6.50 11.73
CA PRO A 61 -10.84 -7.75 11.29
C PRO A 61 -9.75 -8.57 10.59
N LYS A 62 -9.71 -9.88 10.87
CA LYS A 62 -8.79 -10.81 10.20
C LYS A 62 -8.95 -10.80 8.67
N THR A 63 -10.15 -10.46 8.21
CA THR A 63 -10.52 -10.30 6.81
C THR A 63 -11.42 -9.08 6.69
N PRO A 64 -10.85 -7.90 6.39
CA PRO A 64 -11.63 -6.70 6.10
C PRO A 64 -12.58 -6.96 4.92
N ASP A 65 -13.85 -6.63 5.08
CA ASP A 65 -14.85 -6.70 4.02
C ASP A 65 -15.16 -5.31 3.44
N ALA A 66 -16.06 -5.25 2.45
CA ALA A 66 -16.43 -4.00 1.81
C ALA A 66 -16.95 -2.96 2.81
N SER A 67 -17.77 -3.39 3.78
CA SER A 67 -18.39 -2.50 4.75
C SER A 67 -17.36 -1.89 5.69
N TRP A 68 -16.36 -2.68 6.11
CA TRP A 68 -15.25 -2.19 6.90
C TRP A 68 -14.41 -1.19 6.11
N LEU A 69 -14.08 -1.50 4.85
CA LEU A 69 -13.29 -0.59 4.02
C LEU A 69 -14.03 0.73 3.76
N GLU A 70 -15.32 0.71 3.43
CA GLU A 70 -16.10 1.94 3.24
C GLU A 70 -16.25 2.77 4.52
N ALA A 71 -16.32 2.12 5.69
CA ALA A 71 -16.31 2.85 6.97
C ALA A 71 -15.00 3.61 7.22
N HIS A 72 -13.87 3.12 6.67
CA HIS A 72 -12.54 3.73 6.88
C HIS A 72 -12.13 4.68 5.75
N PHE A 73 -12.51 4.39 4.51
CA PHE A 73 -12.14 5.17 3.32
C PHE A 73 -13.26 6.09 2.81
N GLY A 74 -14.48 5.96 3.36
CA GLY A 74 -15.67 6.71 2.97
C GLY A 74 -16.66 5.86 2.15
N ALA A 75 -17.95 6.18 2.26
CA ALA A 75 -19.00 5.50 1.50
C ALA A 75 -18.80 5.70 -0.02
N GLY A 76 -18.91 4.62 -0.81
CA GLY A 76 -18.70 4.67 -2.26
C GLY A 76 -17.23 4.85 -2.67
N SER A 77 -16.29 4.62 -1.76
CA SER A 77 -14.84 4.70 -2.02
C SER A 77 -14.30 3.51 -2.81
N LEU A 78 -15.06 2.42 -2.92
CA LEU A 78 -14.60 1.17 -3.50
C LEU A 78 -14.99 1.06 -4.97
N TRP A 79 -14.01 0.74 -5.82
CA TRP A 79 -14.27 0.17 -7.13
C TRP A 79 -14.59 -1.31 -6.99
N LYS A 80 -15.83 -1.65 -7.29
CA LYS A 80 -16.37 -3.01 -7.18
C LYS A 80 -17.03 -3.42 -8.51
N PRO A 81 -16.22 -3.81 -9.52
CA PRO A 81 -16.75 -4.21 -10.82
C PRO A 81 -17.54 -5.52 -10.72
N THR A 82 -18.44 -5.73 -11.67
CA THR A 82 -19.06 -7.04 -11.95
C THR A 82 -18.09 -7.94 -12.73
N GLU A 83 -18.35 -9.24 -12.78
CA GLU A 83 -17.51 -10.18 -13.54
C GLU A 83 -17.40 -9.83 -15.03
N SER A 84 -18.41 -9.19 -15.62
CA SER A 84 -18.41 -8.73 -17.00
C SER A 84 -17.61 -7.44 -17.23
N GLU A 85 -17.37 -6.66 -16.18
CA GLU A 85 -16.57 -5.42 -16.23
C GLU A 85 -15.09 -5.68 -15.94
N LEU A 86 -14.75 -6.88 -15.46
CA LEU A 86 -13.36 -7.29 -15.27
C LEU A 86 -12.70 -7.58 -16.63
N PRO A 87 -11.43 -7.18 -16.81
CA PRO A 87 -10.65 -7.53 -18.00
C PRO A 87 -10.64 -9.05 -18.23
N ALA A 88 -10.81 -9.48 -19.47
CA ALA A 88 -10.90 -10.90 -19.80
C ALA A 88 -9.61 -11.67 -19.47
N ARG A 89 -8.45 -11.00 -19.53
CA ARG A 89 -7.14 -11.60 -19.25
C ARG A 89 -6.80 -11.65 -17.76
N LEU A 90 -7.55 -10.97 -16.88
CA LEU A 90 -7.39 -11.10 -15.42
C LEU A 90 -7.99 -12.46 -14.99
N THR A 91 -7.18 -13.50 -14.94
CA THR A 91 -7.65 -14.88 -14.72
C THR A 91 -7.53 -15.37 -13.28
N ASP A 92 -6.72 -14.72 -12.42
CA ASP A 92 -6.60 -15.11 -11.00
C ASP A 92 -7.96 -15.03 -10.30
N ALA A 93 -8.49 -16.22 -9.96
CA ALA A 93 -9.82 -16.37 -9.37
C ALA A 93 -10.00 -15.59 -8.06
N ASN A 94 -8.91 -15.34 -7.33
CA ASN A 94 -8.98 -14.71 -6.02
C ASN A 94 -9.03 -13.19 -6.11
N THR A 95 -8.24 -12.61 -7.01
CA THR A 95 -8.30 -11.19 -7.35
C THR A 95 -9.66 -10.87 -7.96
N ARG A 96 -10.16 -11.68 -8.89
CA ARG A 96 -11.52 -11.55 -9.43
C ARG A 96 -12.56 -11.57 -8.30
N LYS A 97 -12.51 -12.59 -7.44
CA LYS A 97 -13.42 -12.71 -6.28
C LYS A 97 -13.31 -11.52 -5.34
N PHE A 98 -12.10 -11.05 -5.04
CA PHE A 98 -11.90 -9.88 -4.17
C PHE A 98 -12.53 -8.63 -4.78
N LEU A 99 -12.28 -8.35 -6.06
CA LEU A 99 -12.83 -7.18 -6.75
C LEU A 99 -14.35 -7.22 -6.85
N THR A 100 -14.95 -8.40 -7.10
CA THR A 100 -16.41 -8.52 -7.23
C THR A 100 -17.15 -8.63 -5.89
N THR A 101 -16.47 -9.03 -4.80
CA THR A 101 -17.11 -9.19 -3.48
C THR A 101 -16.78 -8.08 -2.49
N VAL A 102 -15.52 -7.67 -2.39
CA VAL A 102 -15.01 -6.66 -1.47
C VAL A 102 -14.82 -5.33 -2.20
N GLY A 103 -14.08 -5.32 -3.30
CA GLY A 103 -13.75 -4.12 -4.06
C GLY A 103 -12.43 -3.48 -3.62
N PHE A 104 -11.91 -2.59 -4.46
CA PHE A 104 -10.61 -1.94 -4.28
C PHE A 104 -10.77 -0.43 -3.96
N PRO A 105 -10.12 0.10 -2.90
CA PRO A 105 -10.25 1.52 -2.57
C PRO A 105 -9.64 2.46 -3.63
N LEU A 106 -10.47 3.30 -4.24
CA LEU A 106 -10.06 4.38 -5.14
C LEU A 106 -9.88 5.72 -4.42
N VAL A 107 -9.22 5.69 -3.27
CA VAL A 107 -8.97 6.88 -2.45
C VAL A 107 -7.50 7.19 -2.42
N GLN A 108 -7.15 8.45 -2.69
CA GLN A 108 -5.79 8.94 -2.54
C GLN A 108 -5.41 8.96 -1.06
N CYS A 109 -4.23 8.44 -0.70
CA CYS A 109 -3.73 8.50 0.67
C CYS A 109 -2.39 9.24 0.69
N THR A 110 -2.40 10.47 1.21
CA THR A 110 -1.22 11.33 1.26
C THR A 110 -0.13 10.80 2.18
N ASP A 111 -0.51 10.14 3.27
CA ASP A 111 0.41 9.69 4.32
C ASP A 111 1.38 8.62 3.82
N ILE A 112 0.89 7.72 2.95
CA ILE A 112 1.70 6.70 2.28
C ILE A 112 2.02 7.06 0.81
N GLN A 113 1.67 8.28 0.39
CA GLN A 113 1.84 8.76 -0.98
C GLN A 113 1.24 7.81 -2.03
N TRP A 114 0.09 7.22 -1.70
CA TRP A 114 -0.68 6.35 -2.58
C TRP A 114 -1.59 7.18 -3.49
N ASP A 115 -1.52 6.90 -4.79
CA ASP A 115 -2.32 7.55 -5.82
C ASP A 115 -2.95 6.52 -6.78
N PRO A 116 -4.28 6.28 -6.69
CA PRO A 116 -5.01 5.41 -7.62
C PRO A 116 -5.53 6.16 -8.86
N SER A 117 -5.11 7.41 -9.11
CA SER A 117 -5.70 8.28 -10.15
C SER A 117 -5.65 7.67 -11.56
N GLY A 118 -4.62 6.88 -11.87
CA GLY A 118 -4.52 6.15 -13.14
C GLY A 118 -5.68 5.17 -13.33
N LEU A 119 -5.92 4.32 -12.32
CA LEU A 119 -7.03 3.36 -12.32
C LEU A 119 -8.37 4.09 -12.31
N LYS A 120 -8.52 5.13 -11.47
CA LYS A 120 -9.75 5.92 -11.38
C LYS A 120 -10.15 6.53 -12.73
N LYS A 121 -9.20 7.04 -13.52
CA LYS A 121 -9.49 7.57 -14.87
C LYS A 121 -10.06 6.51 -15.79
N SER A 122 -9.51 5.29 -15.78
CA SER A 122 -10.03 4.19 -16.59
C SER A 122 -11.45 3.79 -16.17
N VAL A 123 -11.68 3.69 -14.86
CA VAL A 123 -12.99 3.36 -14.29
C VAL A 123 -14.03 4.44 -14.63
N ASP A 124 -13.71 5.72 -14.40
CA ASP A 124 -14.63 6.84 -14.67
C ASP A 124 -14.96 6.96 -16.17
N ALA A 125 -14.02 6.61 -17.04
CA ALA A 125 -14.22 6.59 -18.49
C ALA A 125 -14.95 5.33 -18.99
N GLY A 126 -15.16 4.31 -18.14
CA GLY A 126 -15.76 3.03 -18.54
C GLY A 126 -14.92 2.27 -19.56
N VAL A 127 -13.60 2.48 -19.58
CA VAL A 127 -12.69 1.81 -20.51
C VAL A 127 -12.06 0.59 -19.84
N GLU A 128 -11.83 -0.47 -20.63
CA GLU A 128 -11.11 -1.63 -20.15
C GLU A 128 -9.69 -1.24 -19.69
N LEU A 129 -9.22 -1.87 -18.61
CA LEU A 129 -7.88 -1.64 -18.10
C LEU A 129 -6.83 -2.08 -19.13
N TYR A 130 -5.82 -1.24 -19.33
CA TYR A 130 -4.71 -1.58 -20.21
C TYR A 130 -3.92 -2.76 -19.64
N ALA A 131 -3.80 -3.83 -20.44
CA ALA A 131 -3.05 -5.02 -20.09
C ALA A 131 -1.59 -4.84 -20.54
N TYR A 132 -0.68 -4.74 -19.57
CA TYR A 132 0.76 -4.67 -19.82
C TYR A 132 1.35 -6.06 -19.95
N ASP A 133 2.44 -6.20 -20.71
CA ASP A 133 3.24 -7.43 -20.73
C ASP A 133 3.92 -7.63 -19.38
N ALA A 134 3.50 -8.65 -18.62
CA ALA A 134 4.06 -8.93 -17.31
C ALA A 134 5.51 -9.39 -17.36
N ASP A 135 5.92 -10.12 -18.40
CA ASP A 135 7.29 -10.62 -18.51
C ASP A 135 8.27 -9.49 -18.81
N GLU A 136 7.87 -8.48 -19.57
CA GLU A 136 8.67 -7.28 -19.80
C GLU A 136 8.74 -6.42 -18.53
N ILE A 137 7.58 -6.16 -17.93
CA ILE A 137 7.46 -5.31 -16.73
C ILE A 137 8.19 -5.93 -15.52
N PHE A 138 8.17 -7.26 -15.37
CA PHE A 138 8.87 -7.98 -14.31
C PHE A 138 10.28 -8.43 -14.71
N GLY A 139 10.77 -8.08 -15.90
CA GLY A 139 12.13 -8.36 -16.36
C GLY A 139 12.42 -9.86 -16.58
N ARG A 140 11.38 -10.64 -16.89
CA ARG A 140 11.45 -12.07 -17.23
C ARG A 140 11.78 -12.30 -18.71
N ARG A 141 11.59 -11.31 -19.59
CA ARG A 141 12.02 -11.35 -21.00
C ARG A 141 12.86 -10.14 -21.41
N TRP A 142 13.61 -10.28 -22.51
CA TRP A 142 14.54 -9.27 -23.03
C TRP A 142 13.81 -8.14 -23.77
N ALA A 143 14.41 -6.95 -23.80
CA ALA A 143 13.81 -5.77 -24.41
C ALA A 143 13.74 -5.81 -25.95
N ASP A 144 14.44 -6.75 -26.59
CA ASP A 144 14.47 -7.00 -28.03
C ASP A 144 13.65 -8.24 -28.43
N ASP A 145 12.92 -8.83 -27.49
CA ASP A 145 12.00 -9.93 -27.76
C ASP A 145 10.65 -9.40 -28.26
N ASP A 146 10.50 -9.36 -29.59
CA ASP A 146 9.27 -8.96 -30.28
C ASP A 146 8.16 -10.05 -30.26
N SER A 147 8.36 -11.15 -29.52
CA SER A 147 7.32 -12.18 -29.37
C SER A 147 6.06 -11.58 -28.73
N PRO A 148 4.85 -11.99 -29.16
CA PRO A 148 3.62 -11.52 -28.54
C PRO A 148 3.58 -11.81 -27.03
N PRO A 149 3.01 -10.92 -26.21
CA PRO A 149 2.84 -11.12 -24.77
C PRO A 149 1.99 -12.37 -24.49
N VAL A 150 2.45 -13.19 -23.54
CA VAL A 150 1.70 -14.36 -23.04
C VAL A 150 1.19 -14.17 -21.62
N ASN A 151 1.87 -13.36 -20.81
CA ASN A 151 1.51 -13.03 -19.43
C ASN A 151 1.17 -11.54 -19.30
N PHE A 152 0.15 -11.21 -18.50
CA PHE A 152 -0.37 -9.84 -18.41
C PHE A 152 -0.38 -9.31 -16.97
N CYS A 153 -0.29 -7.99 -16.82
CA CYS A 153 -0.49 -7.32 -15.54
C CYS A 153 -1.21 -5.97 -15.71
N TYR A 154 -1.78 -5.47 -14.62
CA TYR A 154 -2.61 -4.26 -14.59
C TYR A 154 -2.13 -3.25 -13.55
N ASN A 155 -2.07 -1.98 -13.93
CA ASN A 155 -1.68 -0.90 -13.03
C ASN A 155 -2.87 -0.46 -12.16
N PHE A 156 -2.72 -0.54 -10.84
CA PHE A 156 -3.76 -0.15 -9.87
C PHE A 156 -3.48 1.20 -9.19
N GLY A 157 -2.29 1.77 -9.38
CA GLY A 157 -1.89 3.04 -8.81
C GLY A 157 -0.39 3.16 -8.64
N CYS A 158 0.03 4.25 -8.00
CA CYS A 158 1.42 4.54 -7.69
C CYS A 158 1.63 4.82 -6.20
N VAL A 159 2.81 4.51 -5.70
CA VAL A 159 3.30 4.83 -4.36
C VAL A 159 4.56 5.68 -4.49
N GLY A 160 4.64 6.78 -3.76
CA GLY A 160 5.87 7.59 -3.72
C GLY A 160 6.15 8.40 -4.99
N GLY A 161 5.18 8.48 -5.91
CA GLY A 161 5.29 9.20 -7.19
C GLY A 161 6.09 8.47 -8.27
N ASP A 162 6.90 7.48 -7.93
CA ASP A 162 7.70 6.69 -8.86
C ASP A 162 7.31 5.21 -8.90
N ALA A 163 6.96 4.58 -7.78
CA ALA A 163 6.70 3.16 -7.75
C ALA A 163 5.28 2.81 -8.25
N VAL A 164 5.18 2.03 -9.32
CA VAL A 164 3.89 1.59 -9.86
C VAL A 164 3.49 0.26 -9.21
N VAL A 165 2.23 0.13 -8.81
CA VAL A 165 1.67 -1.11 -8.28
C VAL A 165 1.01 -1.89 -9.41
N MET A 166 1.61 -3.02 -9.76
CA MET A 166 1.13 -3.92 -10.80
C MET A 166 0.49 -5.16 -10.15
N VAL A 167 -0.69 -5.52 -10.66
CA VAL A 167 -1.40 -6.76 -10.32
C VAL A 167 -1.18 -7.74 -11.45
N ASP A 168 -0.49 -8.84 -11.16
CA ASP A 168 -0.33 -9.95 -12.10
C ASP A 168 -1.71 -10.57 -12.39
N ALA A 169 -1.94 -10.89 -13.66
CA ALA A 169 -3.22 -11.36 -14.12
C ALA A 169 -3.48 -12.84 -13.78
N GLU A 170 -2.43 -13.64 -13.55
CA GLU A 170 -2.52 -15.10 -13.34
C GLU A 170 -2.19 -15.52 -11.91
N ASP A 171 -1.26 -14.84 -11.25
CA ASP A 171 -0.86 -15.12 -9.88
C ASP A 171 -1.08 -13.92 -8.95
N ARG A 172 -1.40 -14.15 -7.67
CA ARG A 172 -1.70 -13.10 -6.66
C ARG A 172 -0.51 -12.18 -6.31
N SER A 173 0.55 -12.12 -7.12
CA SER A 173 1.72 -11.33 -6.85
C SER A 173 1.48 -9.86 -7.16
N TYR A 174 1.50 -9.03 -6.12
CA TYR A 174 1.62 -7.59 -6.25
C TYR A 174 3.10 -7.23 -6.33
N HIS A 175 3.50 -6.57 -7.40
CA HIS A 175 4.85 -6.05 -7.54
C HIS A 175 4.80 -4.53 -7.51
N SER A 176 5.39 -3.94 -6.46
CA SER A 176 5.75 -2.53 -6.48
C SER A 176 7.05 -2.40 -7.26
N LEU A 177 6.95 -1.85 -8.47
CA LEU A 177 8.11 -1.64 -9.32
C LEU A 177 8.49 -0.18 -9.25
N ARG A 178 9.68 0.11 -8.74
CA ARG A 178 10.31 1.40 -9.06
C ARG A 178 10.78 1.31 -10.51
N PRO A 179 10.36 2.21 -11.40
CA PRO A 179 10.99 2.32 -12.69
C PRO A 179 12.46 2.59 -12.42
N ARG A 180 13.34 1.66 -12.83
CA ARG A 180 14.71 2.06 -13.12
C ARG A 180 14.57 3.22 -14.10
N ARG A 181 15.15 4.38 -13.76
CA ARG A 181 15.18 5.56 -14.63
C ARG A 181 15.46 5.10 -16.06
N LEU A 182 14.40 5.01 -16.85
CA LEU A 182 14.45 5.09 -18.28
C LEU A 182 14.16 6.57 -18.53
N TRP A 183 15.06 7.21 -19.27
CA TRP A 183 15.36 8.64 -19.37
C TRP A 183 16.33 9.17 -18.29
#